data_AF-A0A1J4Z2Q2-F1
#
_entry.id   AF-A0A1J4Z2Q2-F1
#
_cell.length_a   1.000
_cell.length_b   1.000
_cell.length_c   1.000
_cell.angle_alpha   90.00
_cell.angle_beta   90.00
_cell.angle_gamma   90.00
#
_symmetry.space_group_name_H-M   'P 1'
#
loop_
_entity.id
_entity.type
_entity.pdbx_description
1 polymer ?
#
loop_
_entity_poly.entity_id
_entity_poly.type
_entity_poly.pdbx_seq_one_letter_code
_entity_poly.pdbx_strand_id
1 'polypeptide(L)' 'MGPKKRAPRVIEVEGKTSQDAIQAALTKLGVSRNMVNVKILAEGEQGLYGMSGMKLAKVRVSLKDI' A
#
# COMPACT_ATOMS: atom_id res chain seq x y z
N MET A 1 8.78 24.19 -21.40
CA MET A 1 8.75 23.15 -20.35
C MET A 1 7.30 22.70 -20.19
N GLY A 2 6.86 21.68 -20.94
CA GLY A 2 5.46 21.25 -20.88
C GLY A 2 5.10 20.72 -19.49
N PRO A 3 3.88 20.94 -18.98
CA PRO A 3 3.48 20.34 -17.72
C PRO A 3 3.47 18.83 -17.95
N LYS A 4 4.43 18.11 -17.35
CA LYS A 4 4.28 16.67 -17.22
C LYS A 4 3.06 16.47 -16.32
N LYS A 5 1.88 16.33 -16.91
CA LYS A 5 0.73 15.67 -16.27
C LYS A 5 1.23 14.28 -15.89
N ARG A 6 1.75 14.15 -14.67
CA ARG A 6 2.16 12.87 -14.15
C ARG A 6 0.85 12.21 -13.77
N ALA A 7 0.46 11.16 -14.50
CA ALA A 7 -0.62 10.29 -14.07
C ALA A 7 -0.38 9.93 -12.59
N PRO A 8 -1.42 9.92 -11.74
CA PRO A 8 -1.26 9.63 -10.33
C PRO A 8 -0.54 8.29 -10.20
N ARG A 9 0.62 8.28 -9.54
CA ARG A 9 1.35 7.04 -9.29
C ARG A 9 0.58 6.28 -8.21
N VAL A 10 -0.13 5.25 -8.65
CA VAL A 10 -0.86 4.33 -7.79
C VAL A 10 -0.17 2.98 -7.84
N ILE A 11 0.13 2.41 -6.68
CA ILE A 11 0.70 1.07 -6.55
C ILE A 11 -0.12 0.25 -5.57
N GLU A 12 -0.20 -1.04 -5.82
CA GLU A 12 -0.80 -2.01 -4.91
C GLU A 12 0.30 -2.88 -4.36
N VAL A 13 0.31 -3.06 -3.04
CA VAL A 13 1.33 -3.81 -2.33
C VAL A 13 0.65 -4.75 -1.37
N GLU A 14 1.17 -5.97 -1.33
CA GLU A 14 0.75 -7.02 -0.41
C GLU A 14 1.84 -7.23 0.64
N GLY A 15 1.42 -7.56 1.86
CA GLY A 15 2.31 -7.73 2.99
C GLY A 15 1.70 -8.65 4.03
N LYS A 16 2.49 -9.02 5.03
CA LYS A 16 2.00 -9.87 6.12
C LYS A 16 0.90 -9.18 6.93
N THR A 17 1.02 -7.87 7.08
CA THR A 17 0.04 -7.00 7.75
C THR A 17 -0.17 -5.73 6.92
N SER A 18 -1.28 -5.02 7.18
CA SER A 18 -1.55 -3.74 6.51
C SER A 18 -0.40 -2.75 6.67
N GLN A 19 0.22 -2.68 7.86
CA GLN A 19 1.40 -1.83 8.11
C GLN A 19 2.62 -2.22 7.29
N ASP A 20 2.89 -3.51 7.13
CA ASP A 20 4.02 -4.02 6.34
C ASP A 20 3.86 -3.65 4.86
N ALA A 21 2.66 -3.87 4.32
CA ALA A 21 2.31 -3.50 2.96
C ALA A 21 2.39 -1.98 2.73
N ILE A 22 1.99 -1.19 3.73
CA ILE A 22 2.11 0.27 3.73
C ILE A 22 3.57 0.71 3.64
N GLN A 23 4.44 0.19 4.51
CA GLN A 23 5.85 0.58 4.52
C GLN A 23 6.52 0.23 3.21
N ALA A 24 6.30 -0.98 2.70
CA ALA A 24 6.83 -1.41 1.42
C ALA A 24 6.36 -0.49 0.27
N ALA A 25 5.10 -0.04 0.28
CA ALA A 25 4.59 0.90 -0.70
C ALA A 25 5.25 2.30 -0.60
N LEU A 26 5.42 2.83 0.61
CA LEU A 26 6.08 4.12 0.84
C LEU A 26 7.54 4.08 0.37
N THR A 27 8.26 3.01 0.70
CA THR A 27 9.66 2.80 0.28
C THR A 27 9.78 2.69 -1.23
N LYS A 28 8.89 1.94 -1.90
CA LYS A 28 8.88 1.84 -3.37
C LYS A 28 8.63 3.18 -4.06
N LEU A 29 7.77 4.01 -3.48
CA LEU A 29 7.47 5.34 -4.02
C LEU A 29 8.51 6.39 -3.62
N GLY A 30 9.33 6.13 -2.59
CA GLY A 30 10.31 7.08 -2.07
C GLY A 30 9.67 8.33 -1.45
N VAL A 31 8.49 8.17 -0.85
CA VAL A 31 7.67 9.27 -0.33
C VAL A 31 7.17 8.98 1.07
N SER A 32 6.88 10.04 1.81
CA SER A 32 6.31 9.96 3.16
C SER A 32 4.81 9.69 3.13
N ARG A 33 4.28 9.05 4.18
CA ARG A 33 2.86 8.75 4.39
C ARG A 33 1.94 9.97 4.19
N ASN A 34 2.41 11.17 4.50
CA ASN A 34 1.61 12.40 4.38
C ASN A 34 1.33 12.81 2.92
N MET A 35 2.24 12.46 1.99
CA MET A 35 2.15 12.78 0.56
C MET A 35 1.37 11.71 -0.23
N VAL A 36 0.84 10.69 0.45
CA VAL A 36 0.09 9.62 -0.19
C VAL A 36 -1.25 9.40 0.48
N ASN A 37 -2.19 8.89 -0.30
CA ASN A 37 -3.43 8.34 0.19
C ASN A 37 -3.30 6.81 0.19
N VAL A 38 -3.58 6.20 1.34
CA VAL A 38 -3.50 4.75 1.53
C VAL A 38 -4.90 4.20 1.76
N LYS A 39 -5.26 3.19 1.00
CA LYS A 39 -6.50 2.44 1.13
C LYS A 39 -6.17 0.99 1.43
N ILE A 40 -6.65 0.47 2.56
CA ILE A 40 -6.52 -0.94 2.89
C ILE A 40 -7.59 -1.69 2.09
N LEU A 41 -7.17 -2.61 1.22
CA LEU A 41 -8.05 -3.47 0.42
C LEU A 41 -8.32 -4.79 1.13
N ALA A 42 -7.33 -5.29 1.87
CA ALA A 42 -7.45 -6.45 2.74
C ALA A 42 -6.57 -6.22 3.98
N GLU A 43 -7.11 -6.42 5.18
CA GLU A 43 -6.35 -6.23 6.42
C GLU A 43 -5.31 -7.34 6.65
N GLY A 44 -5.50 -8.48 5.99
CA GLY A 44 -4.73 -9.69 6.21
C GLY A 44 -5.14 -10.36 7.51
N GLU A 45 -5.56 -11.61 7.43
CA GLU A 45 -5.89 -12.38 8.63
C GLU A 45 -4.75 -13.35 8.89
N GLN A 46 -4.05 -13.13 10.00
CA GLN A 46 -3.19 -14.15 10.57
C GLN A 46 -4.10 -15.20 11.16
N GLY A 47 -4.27 -16.32 10.44
CA GLY A 47 -4.99 -17.48 10.94
C GLY A 47 -4.47 -17.83 12.34
N LEU A 48 -5.33 -17.65 13.33
CA LEU A 48 -5.03 -17.96 14.71
C LEU A 48 -5.50 -19.39 14.98
N TYR A 49 -4.63 -20.23 15.55
CA TYR A 49 -4.90 -21.61 15.97
C TYR A 49 -5.49 -22.56 14.90
N GLY A 50 -4.60 -23.18 14.11
CA GLY A 50 -4.88 -24.49 13.52
C GLY A 50 -5.56 -24.56 12.15
N MET A 51 -5.87 -23.44 11.49
CA MET A 51 -6.41 -23.45 10.12
C MET A 51 -5.40 -22.89 9.10
N SER A 52 -5.13 -23.69 8.08
CA SER A 52 -4.26 -23.38 6.95
C SER A 52 -4.85 -22.22 6.12
N GLY A 53 -4.51 -20.99 6.48
CA GLY A 53 -4.92 -19.81 5.71
C GLY A 53 -4.27 -18.54 6.21
N MET A 54 -3.04 -18.26 5.77
CA MET A 54 -2.47 -16.92 5.92
C MET A 54 -2.99 -16.06 4.77
N LYS A 55 -3.95 -15.17 5.05
CA LYS A 55 -4.40 -14.22 4.04
C LYS A 55 -3.53 -12.98 4.15
N LEU A 56 -2.81 -12.66 3.07
CA LEU A 56 -1.96 -11.47 3.03
C LEU A 56 -2.81 -10.20 3.11
N ALA A 57 -2.28 -9.19 3.79
CA ALA A 57 -2.83 -7.86 3.74
C ALA A 57 -2.53 -7.24 2.37
N LYS A 58 -3.46 -6.46 1.84
CA LYS A 58 -3.32 -5.76 0.58
C LYS A 58 -3.68 -4.31 0.78
N VAL A 59 -2.82 -3.41 0.32
CA VAL A 59 -3.06 -1.97 0.39
C VAL A 59 -2.80 -1.33 -0.96
N ARG A 60 -3.56 -0.28 -1.24
CA ARG A 60 -3.41 0.55 -2.42
C ARG A 60 -2.95 1.93 -1.98
N VAL A 61 -1.79 2.34 -2.49
CA VAL A 61 -1.19 3.63 -2.18
C VAL A 61 -1.17 4.49 -3.43
N SER A 62 -1.59 5.74 -3.30
CA SER A 62 -1.68 6.71 -4.39
C SER A 62 -1.03 8.01 -3.95
N LEU A 63 -0.20 8.63 -4.80
CA LEU A 63 0.32 9.97 -4.51
C LEU A 63 -0.86 10.96 -4.41
N LYS A 64 -0.85 11.81 -3.40
CA LYS A 64 -1.71 13.00 -3.38
C LYS A 64 -1.13 13.97 -4.41
N ASP A 65 -1.95 14.40 -5.36
CA ASP A 65 -1.62 15.57 -6.16
C ASP A 65 -1.53 16.76 -5.18
N ILE A 66 -0.40 17.46 -5.23
CA ILE A 66 -0.09 18.64 -4.43
C ILE A 66 -0.12 19.84 -5.37
#